data_AF-X0YTL2-F1
#
_entry.id   AF-X0YTL2-F1
#
_cell.length_a   1.000
_cell.length_b   1.000
_cell.length_c   1.000
_cell.angle_alpha   90.00
_cell.angle_beta   90.00
_cell.angle_gamma   90.00
#
_symmetry.space_group_name_H-M   'P 1'
#
loop_
_entity.id
_entity.type
_entity.pdbx_description
1 polymer ?
#
loop_
_entity_poly.entity_id
_entity_poly.type
_entity_poly.pdbx_seq_one_letter_code
_entity_poly.pdbx_strand_id
1 'polypeptide(L)'
;MKKMRFSVDTLGCKINQSESDFIVKELFEKGLEPVSWSERPDFCIINTCTVTSRSDRKARQIIRKIKSQNKNSKIVVTGCF
;
A
#
# COMPACT_ATOMS: atom_id res chain seq x y z
N MET A 1 13.85 -18.33 -8.36
CA MET A 1 12.80 -18.17 -7.33
C MET A 1 11.99 -16.92 -7.65
N LYS A 2 10.66 -16.97 -7.57
CA LYS A 2 9.82 -15.80 -7.90
C LYS A 2 9.94 -14.75 -6.79
N LYS A 3 10.38 -13.54 -7.14
CA LYS A 3 10.48 -12.41 -6.20
C LYS A 3 9.05 -11.96 -5.86
N MET A 4 8.78 -11.76 -4.57
CA MET A 4 7.46 -11.35 -4.09
C MET A 4 7.30 -9.85 -4.32
N ARG A 5 6.19 -9.45 -4.96
CA ARG A 5 6.00 -8.07 -5.44
C ARG A 5 5.06 -7.30 -4.53
N PHE A 6 5.37 -6.05 -4.24
CA PHE A 6 4.57 -5.21 -3.36
C PHE A 6 4.35 -3.80 -3.91
N SER A 7 3.28 -3.14 -3.47
CA SER A 7 3.07 -1.71 -3.70
C SER A 7 2.71 -1.03 -2.37
N VAL A 8 3.06 0.26 -2.25
CA VAL A 8 2.74 1.08 -1.09
C VAL A 8 2.02 2.35 -1.55
N ASP A 9 0.79 2.53 -1.09
CA ASP A 9 -0.04 3.72 -1.32
C ASP A 9 -0.08 4.54 -0.03
N THR A 10 0.40 5.78 -0.10
CA THR A 10 0.41 6.71 1.04
C THR A 10 -0.76 7.67 0.95
N LEU A 11 -1.53 7.79 2.03
CA LEU A 11 -2.65 8.72 2.18
C LEU A 11 -2.51 9.50 3.48
N GLY A 12 -2.21 10.79 3.41
CA GLY A 12 -2.19 11.61 4.63
C GLY A 12 -1.15 12.70 4.59
N CYS A 13 -0.43 12.86 5.69
CA CYS A 13 0.52 13.95 5.89
C CYS A 13 1.96 13.49 5.65
N LYS A 14 2.92 14.40 5.90
CA LYS A 14 4.36 14.13 5.75
C LYS A 14 4.85 12.97 6.62
N ILE A 15 4.22 12.73 7.77
CA ILE A 15 4.58 11.60 8.65
C ILE A 15 4.28 10.29 7.93
N ASN A 16 3.10 10.14 7.33
CA ASN A 16 2.74 8.93 6.58
C ASN A 16 3.67 8.69 5.37
N GLN A 17 4.18 9.76 4.74
CA GLN A 17 5.18 9.64 3.68
C GLN A 17 6.48 9.06 4.22
N SER A 18 7.01 9.61 5.31
CA SER A 18 8.25 9.11 5.93
C SER A 18 8.12 7.65 6.39
N GLU A 19 6.98 7.27 6.97
CA GLU A 19 6.69 5.87 7.35
C GLU A 19 6.66 4.96 6.13
N SER A 20 6.04 5.41 5.04
CA SER A 20 5.93 4.62 3.81
C SER A 20 7.29 4.44 3.15
N ASP A 21 8.15 5.46 3.15
CA ASP A 21 9.52 5.36 2.66
C ASP A 21 10.33 4.33 3.46
N PHE A 22 10.14 4.30 4.79
CA PHE A 22 10.73 3.28 5.66
C PHE A 22 10.23 1.87 5.33
N ILE A 23 8.92 1.70 5.17
CA ILE A 23 8.30 0.41 4.78
C ILE A 23 8.84 -0.07 3.43
N VAL A 24 8.92 0.81 2.42
CA VAL A 24 9.45 0.46 1.10
C VAL A 24 10.89 0.00 1.20
N LYS A 25 11.72 0.73 1.95
CA LYS A 25 13.13 0.38 2.17
C LYS A 25 13.27 -0.98 2.84
N GLU A 26 12.54 -1.23 3.92
CA GLU A 26 12.63 -2.49 4.66
C GLU A 26 12.20 -3.70 3.81
N LEU A 27 11.12 -3.57 3.03
CA LEU A 27 10.65 -4.65 2.14
C LEU A 27 11.63 -4.90 0.98
N PHE A 28 12.20 -3.84 0.43
CA PHE A 28 13.23 -3.94 -0.60
C PHE A 28 14.48 -4.66 -0.07
N GLU A 29 14.95 -4.30 1.13
CA GLU A 29 16.09 -4.95 1.79
C GLU A 29 15.83 -6.43 2.12
N LYS A 30 14.57 -6.81 2.39
CA LYS A 30 14.13 -8.21 2.51
C LYS A 30 14.04 -8.96 1.18
N GLY A 31 14.37 -8.30 0.07
CA GLY A 31 14.41 -8.91 -1.26
C GLY A 31 13.05 -8.96 -1.96
N LEU A 32 12.07 -8.17 -1.52
CA LEU A 32 10.82 -7.98 -2.27
C LEU A 32 11.01 -6.93 -3.38
N GLU A 33 10.13 -6.95 -4.36
CA GLU A 33 10.17 -6.05 -5.51
C GLU A 33 9.05 -5.00 -5.45
N PRO A 34 9.38 -3.70 -5.35
CA PRO A 34 8.38 -2.64 -5.42
C PRO A 34 7.85 -2.52 -6.86
N VAL A 35 6.55 -2.54 -7.02
CA VAL A 35 5.86 -2.40 -8.31
C VAL A 35 4.70 -1.42 -8.19
N SER A 36 4.21 -0.92 -9.34
CA SER A 36 2.98 -0.14 -9.37
C SER A 36 1.77 -1.02 -9.02
N TRP A 37 0.71 -0.41 -8.47
CA TRP A 37 -0.59 -1.09 -8.26
C TRP A 37 -1.14 -1.70 -9.56
N SER A 38 -0.80 -1.14 -10.73
CA SER A 38 -1.21 -1.64 -12.05
C SER A 38 -0.53 -2.96 -12.45
N GLU A 39 0.58 -3.32 -11.80
CA GLU A 39 1.37 -4.52 -12.11
C GLU A 39 0.95 -5.75 -11.30
N ARG A 40 -0.22 -5.66 -10.64
CA ARG A 40 -0.85 -6.73 -9.86
C ARG A 40 0.07 -7.26 -8.76
N PRO A 41 0.48 -6.43 -7.79
CA PRO A 41 1.35 -6.85 -6.70
C PRO A 41 0.73 -8.00 -5.89
N ASP A 42 1.58 -8.83 -5.30
CA ASP A 42 1.17 -9.89 -4.38
C ASP A 42 0.64 -9.27 -3.07
N PHE A 43 1.23 -8.13 -2.65
CA PHE A 43 0.85 -7.37 -1.45
C PHE A 43 0.69 -5.89 -1.77
N CYS A 44 -0.40 -5.28 -1.28
CA CYS A 44 -0.59 -3.84 -1.35
C CYS A 44 -0.73 -3.27 0.06
N ILE A 45 0.11 -2.31 0.40
CA ILE A 45 0.11 -1.62 1.69
C ILE A 45 -0.50 -0.25 1.47
N ILE A 46 -1.54 0.08 2.23
CA ILE A 46 -2.15 1.40 2.25
C ILE A 46 -1.82 2.02 3.60
N ASN A 47 -0.87 2.94 3.64
CA ASN A 47 -0.58 3.73 4.83
C ASN A 47 -1.46 4.98 4.82
N THR A 48 -2.43 5.07 5.72
CA THR A 48 -3.44 6.12 5.73
C THR A 48 -3.55 6.82 7.08
N CYS A 49 -3.92 8.09 7.07
CA CYS A 49 -4.45 8.77 8.26
C CYS A 49 -5.99 8.81 8.23
N THR A 50 -6.66 8.50 9.34
CA THR A 50 -8.12 8.59 9.51
C THR A 50 -8.60 9.99 9.89
N VAL A 51 -7.72 10.99 9.96
CA VAL A 51 -8.10 12.35 10.40
C VAL A 51 -9.16 13.02 9.52
N THR A 52 -9.42 12.52 8.31
CA THR A 52 -10.54 13.02 7.50
C THR A 52 -11.32 11.89 6.82
N SER A 53 -12.65 12.06 6.73
CA SER A 53 -13.54 11.18 5.96
C SER A 53 -13.16 11.05 4.48
N ARG A 54 -12.42 12.04 3.95
CA ARG A 54 -11.88 12.03 2.59
C ARG A 54 -10.75 11.00 2.44
N SER A 55 -9.86 10.89 3.42
CA SER A 55 -8.78 9.90 3.43
C SER A 55 -9.36 8.49 3.43
N ASP A 56 -10.35 8.21 4.29
CA ASP A 56 -11.00 6.91 4.34
C ASP A 56 -11.71 6.55 3.03
N ARG A 57 -12.37 7.54 2.40
CA ARG A 57 -13.05 7.32 1.12
C ARG A 57 -12.04 6.97 0.03
N LYS A 58 -10.88 7.64 -0.01
CA LYS A 58 -9.79 7.31 -0.94
C LYS A 58 -9.23 5.92 -0.66
N ALA A 59 -8.93 5.59 0.60
CA ALA A 59 -8.44 4.26 0.98
C ALA A 59 -9.40 3.17 0.49
N ARG A 60 -10.70 3.31 0.78
CA ARG A 60 -11.74 2.37 0.31
C ARG A 60 -11.85 2.29 -1.21
N GLN A 61 -11.64 3.39 -1.94
CA GLN A 61 -11.62 3.37 -3.41
C GLN A 61 -10.42 2.58 -3.95
N ILE A 62 -9.23 2.80 -3.39
CA ILE A 62 -8.00 2.09 -3.76
C ILE A 62 -8.15 0.59 -3.49
N ILE A 63 -8.64 0.21 -2.31
CA ILE A 63 -8.91 -1.20 -1.94
C ILE A 63 -9.83 -1.87 -2.96
N ARG A 64 -10.95 -1.23 -3.32
CA ARG A 64 -11.90 -1.78 -4.31
C ARG A 64 -11.25 -1.94 -5.68
N LYS A 65 -10.44 -0.96 -6.11
CA LYS A 65 -9.74 -1.00 -7.40
C LYS A 65 -8.75 -2.17 -7.44
N ILE A 66 -7.92 -2.32 -6.40
CA ILE A 66 -6.95 -3.43 -6.31
C ILE A 66 -7.67 -4.77 -6.33
N LYS A 67 -8.73 -4.95 -5.51
CA LYS A 67 -9.50 -6.21 -5.49
C LYS A 67 -10.20 -6.52 -6.82
N SER A 68 -10.63 -5.50 -7.56
CA SER A 68 -11.21 -5.70 -8.89
C SER A 68 -10.20 -6.18 -9.93
N GLN A 69 -8.94 -5.74 -9.83
CA GLN A 69 -7.88 -6.07 -10.78
C GLN A 69 -7.10 -7.34 -10.41
N ASN A 70 -6.96 -7.60 -9.11
CA ASN A 70 -6.29 -8.78 -8.58
C ASN A 70 -6.96 -9.24 -7.27
N LYS A 71 -7.90 -10.19 -7.39
CA LYS A 71 -8.61 -10.78 -6.24
C LYS A 71 -7.67 -11.47 -5.24
N ASN A 72 -6.53 -11.98 -5.72
CA ASN A 72 -5.54 -12.71 -4.94
C ASN A 72 -4.55 -11.80 -4.21
N SER A 73 -4.53 -10.50 -4.51
CA SER A 73 -3.66 -9.54 -3.82
C SER A 73 -4.06 -9.42 -2.35
N LYS A 74 -3.09 -9.53 -1.44
CA LYS A 74 -3.28 -9.28 -0.01
C LYS A 74 -3.18 -7.79 0.25
N ILE A 75 -4.15 -7.22 0.94
CA ILE A 75 -4.20 -5.79 1.23
C ILE A 75 -3.97 -5.61 2.73
N VAL A 76 -2.99 -4.77 3.07
CA VAL A 76 -2.67 -4.36 4.43
C VAL A 76 -2.99 -2.88 4.53
N VAL A 77 -3.80 -2.48 5.52
CA VAL A 77 -4.07 -1.08 5.82
C VAL A 77 -3.38 -0.76 7.13
N THR A 78 -2.60 0.32 7.16
CA THR A 78 -1.82 0.77 8.32
C THR A 78 -1.89 2.29 8.43
N GLY A 79 -1.31 2.86 9.49
CA GLY A 79 -1.28 4.30 9.78
C GLY A 79 -2.17 4.70 10.94
N CYS A 80 -2.55 5.98 11.02
CA CYS A 80 -3.42 6.47 12.08
C CYS A 80 -4.83 5.94 11.82
N PHE A 81 -5.27 4.93 12.57
CA PHE A 81 -6.66 4.48 12.62
C PHE A 81 -7.30 4.97 13.90
#